data_AF-A0A7C7YM43-F1
#
_entry.id   AF-A0A7C7YM43-F1
#
_cell.length_a   1.000
_cell.length_b   1.000
_cell.length_c   1.000
_cell.angle_alpha   90.00
_cell.angle_beta   90.00
_cell.angle_gamma   90.00
#
_symmetry.space_group_name_H-M   'P 1'
#
loop_
_entity.id
_entity.type
_entity.pdbx_description
1 polymer ?
#
loop_
_entity_poly.entity_id
_entity_poly.type
_entity_poly.pdbx_seq_one_letter_code
_entity_poly.pdbx_strand_id
1 'polypeptide(L)' 'MGLISRGLEEAGIPSVLVSVMKPLSGPSRPPRQLIRKLNIGATVGRPGDAATQLETLRRMVALLSSADGPGAMDEGT' A
#
# COMPACT_ATOMS: atom_id res chain seq x y z
N MET A 1 -0.59 -3.17 10.76
CA MET A 1 -0.09 -1.80 10.49
C MET A 1 -1.18 -0.76 10.16
N GLY A 2 -2.47 -1.10 9.98
CA GLY A 2 -3.51 -0.12 9.64
C GLY A 2 -3.69 1.04 10.64
N LEU A 3 -3.58 0.76 11.95
CA LEU A 3 -3.65 1.80 12.99
C LEU A 3 -2.49 2.80 12.90
N ILE A 4 -1.29 2.34 12.56
CA ILE A 4 -0.12 3.22 12.39
C ILE A 4 -0.33 4.12 11.18
N SER A 5 -0.81 3.58 10.05
CA SER A 5 -1.14 4.38 8.87
C SER A 5 -2.20 5.43 9.19
N ARG A 6 -3.22 5.12 10.00
CA ARG A 6 -4.20 6.11 10.46
C ARG A 6 -3.56 7.22 11.30
N GLY A 7 -2.71 6.87 12.26
CA GLY A 7 -2.00 7.87 13.08
C GLY A 7 -1.09 8.78 12.25
N LEU A 8 -0.48 8.26 11.18
CA LEU A 8 0.30 9.09 10.24
C LEU A 8 -0.59 10.09 9.50
N GLU A 9 -1.74 9.68 8.97
CA GLU A 9 -2.68 10.61 8.30
C GLU A 9 -3.22 11.69 9.25
N GLU A 10 -3.57 11.31 10.48
CA GLU A 10 -4.06 12.24 11.51
C GLU A 10 -3.00 13.30 11.86
N ALA A 11 -1.71 12.96 11.74
CA ALA A 11 -0.59 13.88 11.88
C ALA A 11 -0.27 14.68 10.60
N GLY A 12 -1.06 14.54 9.53
CA GLY A 12 -0.85 15.23 8.26
C GLY A 12 0.22 14.58 7.37
N ILE A 13 0.58 13.31 7.61
CA ILE A 13 1.55 12.55 6.82
C ILE A 13 0.82 11.54 5.92
N PRO A 14 0.74 11.77 4.60
CA PRO A 14 0.12 10.83 3.68
C PRO A 14 0.88 9.50 3.62
N SER A 15 0.14 8.40 3.63
CA SER A 15 0.63 7.02 3.74
C SER A 15 -0.18 6.06 2.87
N VAL A 16 0.48 4.96 2.47
CA VAL A 16 -0.16 3.83 1.77
C VAL A 16 0.29 2.55 2.46
N LEU A 17 -0.67 1.71 2.85
CA LEU A 17 -0.37 0.36 3.34
C LEU A 17 -0.20 -0.58 2.15
N VAL A 18 1.03 -1.01 1.88
CA VAL A 18 1.31 -2.08 0.90
C VAL A 18 1.14 -3.45 1.55
N SER A 19 0.42 -4.35 0.90
CA SER A 19 0.16 -5.69 1.40
C SER A 19 0.16 -6.72 0.28
N VAL A 20 0.58 -7.94 0.59
CA VAL A 20 0.49 -9.10 -0.32
C VAL A 20 -0.67 -10.04 0.03
N MET A 21 -1.42 -9.72 1.10
CA MET A 21 -2.54 -10.53 1.60
C MET A 21 -3.69 -9.63 2.02
N LYS A 22 -4.66 -9.43 1.13
CA LYS A 22 -5.89 -8.67 1.42
C LYS A 22 -6.67 -9.22 2.62
N PRO A 23 -6.90 -10.55 2.76
CA PRO A 23 -7.68 -11.06 3.90
C PRO A 23 -7.07 -10.74 5.27
N LEU A 24 -5.73 -10.63 5.35
CA LEU A 24 -5.02 -10.31 6.59
C LEU A 24 -5.04 -8.79 6.90
N SER A 25 -4.97 -7.96 5.86
CA SER A 25 -4.78 -6.50 6.01
C SER A 25 -6.07 -5.70 5.90
N GLY A 26 -7.05 -6.18 5.14
CA GLY A 26 -8.35 -5.54 4.91
C GLY A 26 -9.17 -5.25 6.18
N PRO A 27 -9.25 -6.15 7.18
CA PRO A 27 -10.00 -5.89 8.41
C PRO A 27 -9.50 -4.65 9.18
N SER A 28 -8.23 -4.26 9.00
CA SER A 28 -7.66 -3.07 9.64
C SER A 28 -8.08 -1.74 8.99
N ARG A 29 -8.75 -1.78 7.81
CA ARG A 29 -9.29 -0.63 7.08
C ARG A 29 -8.34 0.59 7.06
N PRO A 30 -7.13 0.43 6.48
CA PRO A 30 -6.18 1.52 6.38
C PRO A 30 -6.75 2.66 5.51
N PRO A 31 -6.30 3.91 5.71
CA PRO A 31 -6.69 5.06 4.88
C PRO A 31 -6.45 4.85 3.38
N ARG A 32 -5.33 4.23 2.99
CA ARG A 32 -5.06 3.83 1.60
C ARG A 32 -4.37 2.48 1.58
N GLN A 33 -4.70 1.63 0.61
CA GLN A 33 -4.18 0.27 0.51
C GLN A 33 -3.74 -0.08 -0.90
N LEU A 34 -2.53 -0.61 -1.03
CA LEU A 34 -2.03 -1.21 -2.27
C LEU A 34 -1.88 -2.72 -2.07
N ILE A 35 -2.61 -3.51 -2.83
CA ILE A 35 -2.49 -4.98 -2.83
C ILE A 35 -1.58 -5.41 -3.99
N ARG A 36 -0.49 -6.12 -3.68
CA ARG A 36 0.44 -6.69 -4.67
C ARG A 36 0.36 -8.22 -4.67
N LYS A 37 0.31 -8.82 -5.85
CA LYS A 37 0.41 -10.28 -6.04
C LYS A 37 1.89 -10.73 -6.03
N LEU A 38 2.54 -10.61 -4.87
CA LEU A 38 3.94 -10.96 -4.67
C LEU A 38 4.08 -12.04 -3.58
N ASN A 39 5.26 -12.64 -3.49
CA ASN A 39 5.57 -13.61 -2.45
C ASN A 39 5.47 -12.98 -1.06
N ILE A 40 5.02 -13.76 -0.06
CA ILE A 40 5.10 -13.37 1.35
C ILE A 40 6.57 -13.06 1.69
N GLY A 41 6.79 -11.91 2.36
CA GLY A 41 8.13 -11.39 2.67
C GLY A 41 8.75 -10.51 1.56
N ALA A 42 8.13 -10.42 0.38
CA ALA A 42 8.60 -9.60 -0.74
C ALA A 42 7.59 -8.48 -1.07
N THR A 43 7.14 -7.74 -0.05
CA THR A 43 6.00 -6.79 -0.12
C THR A 43 6.10 -5.74 -1.22
N VAL A 44 7.31 -5.36 -1.62
CA VAL A 44 7.58 -4.39 -2.69
C VAL A 44 8.25 -5.01 -3.92
N GLY A 45 8.62 -6.29 -3.87
CA GLY A 45 9.41 -6.98 -4.91
C GLY A 45 10.50 -7.87 -4.28
N ARG A 46 11.10 -8.75 -5.09
CA ARG A 46 12.24 -9.57 -4.65
C ARG A 46 13.50 -8.72 -4.47
N PRO A 47 14.47 -9.13 -3.64
CA PRO A 47 15.79 -8.48 -3.61
C PRO A 47 16.41 -8.44 -5.01
N GLY A 48 16.93 -7.28 -5.41
CA GLY A 48 17.54 -7.07 -6.74
C GLY A 48 16.57 -6.87 -7.91
N ASP A 49 15.26 -7.12 -7.73
CA ASP A 49 14.26 -6.86 -8.76
C ASP A 49 13.82 -5.39 -8.74
N ALA A 50 14.71 -4.51 -9.22
CA ALA A 50 14.48 -3.08 -9.24
C ALA A 50 13.26 -2.68 -10.08
N ALA A 51 12.92 -3.46 -11.11
CA ALA A 51 11.77 -3.18 -11.97
C ALA A 51 10.45 -3.32 -11.20
N THR A 52 10.25 -4.45 -10.51
CA THR A 52 9.05 -4.68 -9.68
C THR A 52 8.98 -3.71 -8.49
N GLN A 53 10.13 -3.42 -7.87
CA GLN A 53 10.23 -2.45 -6.78
C GLN A 53 9.80 -1.05 -7.22
N LEU A 54 10.32 -0.60 -8.37
CA LEU A 54 9.97 0.70 -8.93
C LEU A 54 8.50 0.77 -9.35
N GLU A 55 7.96 -0.32 -9.89
CA GLU A 55 6.52 -0.42 -10.18
C GLU A 55 5.68 -0.26 -8.89
N THR A 56 6.05 -0.93 -7.79
CA THR A 56 5.36 -0.77 -6.49
C THR A 56 5.34 0.69 -6.06
N LEU A 57 6.52 1.34 -6.08
CA LEU A 57 6.65 2.72 -5.65
C LEU A 57 5.82 3.68 -6.51
N ARG A 58 5.81 3.48 -7.83
CA ARG A 58 4.99 4.29 -8.75
C ARG A 58 3.50 4.16 -8.45
N ARG A 59 3.01 2.95 -8.20
CA ARG A 59 1.62 2.72 -7.79
C ARG A 59 1.29 3.35 -6.45
N MET A 60 2.20 3.29 -5.48
CA MET A 60 2.02 3.97 -4.19
C MET A 60 1.87 5.48 -4.39
N VAL A 61 2.75 6.10 -5.18
CA VAL A 61 2.71 7.56 -5.45
C VAL A 61 1.44 7.94 -6.22
N ALA A 62 1.03 7.12 -7.20
CA ALA A 62 -0.21 7.32 -7.92
C ALA A 62 -1.42 7.29 -6.97
N LEU A 63 -1.51 6.28 -6.11
CA LEU A 63 -2.59 6.16 -5.12
C LEU A 63 -2.60 7.31 -4.11
N LEU A 64 -1.44 7.81 -3.70
CA LEU A 64 -1.35 9.01 -2.86
C LEU A 64 -1.90 10.25 -3.56
N SER A 65 -1.65 10.39 -4.86
CA SER A 65 -1.99 11.58 -5.64
C SER A 65 -3.44 11.58 -6.13
N SER A 66 -4.05 10.40 -6.30
CA SER A 66 -5.39 10.25 -6.89
C SER A 66 -6.50 9.95 -5.90
N ALA A 67 -6.19 9.65 -4.63
CA ALA A 67 -7.19 9.29 -3.63
C ALA A 67 -7.77 10.54 -2.95
N ASP A 68 -9.05 10.84 -3.20
CA ASP A 68 -9.76 11.98 -2.61
C ASP A 68 -10.20 11.76 -1.14
N GLY A 69 -9.98 10.56 -0.58
CA GLY A 69 -10.42 10.24 0.78
C GLY A 69 -9.93 8.88 1.30
N PRO A 70 -10.20 8.58 2.59
CA PRO A 70 -9.80 7.31 3.20
C PRO A 70 -10.61 6.13 2.62
N GLY A 71 -10.00 4.95 2.62
CA GLY A 71 -10.57 3.73 2.05
C GLY A 71 -10.16 3.44 0.61
N ALA A 72 -9.32 4.29 -0.01
CA ALA A 72 -8.85 4.07 -1.36
C ALA A 72 -8.01 2.78 -1.48
N MET A 73 -8.23 2.00 -2.54
CA MET A 73 -7.55 0.73 -2.76
C MET A 73 -7.10 0.59 -4.22
N ASP A 74 -5.82 0.25 -4.41
CA ASP A 74 -5.27 -0.25 -5.67
C ASP A 74 -5.06 -1.76 -5.52
N GLU A 75 -5.84 -2.53 -6.27
CA GLU A 75 -5.59 -3.96 -6.45
C GLU A 75 -5.01 -4.14 -7.84
N GLY A 76 -3.68 -4.26 -7.92
CA GLY A 76 -3.02 -4.49 -9.20
C GLY A 76 -3.56 -5.74 -9.89
N THR A 77 -3.71 -5.67 -11.21
CA THR A 77 -4.09 -6.81 -12.05
C THR A 77 -3.08 -7.94 -11.94
#